data_AF-A7KHC1-F1
#
_entry.id   AF-A7KHC1-F1
#
_cell.length_a   1.000
_cell.length_b   1.000
_cell.length_c   1.000
_cell.angle_alpha   90.00
_cell.angle_beta   90.00
_cell.angle_gamma   90.00
#
_symmetry.space_group_name_H-M   'P 1'
#
loop_
_entity.id
_entity.type
_entity.pdbx_description
1 polymer ?
#
loop_
_entity_poly.entity_id
_entity_poly.type
_entity_poly.pdbx_seq_one_letter_code
_entity_poly.pdbx_strand_id
1 'polypeptide(L)' 'MRKSMATILKFVYVIMLFIYSLFVIESFGHRFLIYNNCKNDTECPNDCGPHEQAKCILYACYCVE' A
#
# COMPACT_ATOMS: atom_id res chain seq x y z
N MET A 1 -26.34 28.01 20.98
CA MET A 1 -26.48 26.66 20.38
C MET A 1 -25.69 26.43 19.08
N ARG A 2 -25.21 27.46 18.35
CA ARG A 2 -24.52 27.30 17.05
C ARG A 2 -23.08 26.74 17.13
N LYS A 3 -22.37 26.92 18.25
CA LYS A 3 -20.99 26.40 18.46
C LYS A 3 -20.91 24.86 18.51
N SER A 4 -21.98 24.19 18.93
CA SER A 4 -21.97 22.72 19.13
C SER A 4 -21.94 21.94 17.80
N MET A 5 -22.70 22.40 16.79
CA MET A 5 -22.73 21.75 15.47
C MET A 5 -21.40 21.83 14.71
N ALA A 6 -20.69 22.96 14.81
CA ALA A 6 -19.39 23.12 14.16
C ALA A 6 -18.33 22.17 14.75
N THR A 7 -18.39 21.90 16.05
CA THR A 7 -17.49 20.96 16.73
C THR A 7 -17.78 19.51 16.31
N ILE A 8 -19.06 19.14 16.22
CA ILE A 8 -19.47 17.81 15.77
C ILE A 8 -19.01 17.58 14.31
N LEU A 9 -19.20 18.57 13.43
CA LEU A 9 -18.78 18.47 12.04
C LEU A 9 -17.26 18.27 11.90
N LYS A 10 -16.46 19.01 12.70
CA LYS A 10 -15.00 18.83 12.74
C LYS A 10 -14.61 17.43 13.22
N PHE A 11 -15.30 16.91 14.23
CA PHE A 11 -15.02 15.58 14.77
C PHE A 11 -15.34 14.48 13.74
N VAL A 12 -16.48 14.59 13.06
CA VAL A 12 -16.85 13.69 11.96
C VAL A 12 -15.81 13.75 10.83
N TYR A 13 -15.35 14.94 10.46
CA TYR A 13 -14.33 15.10 9.43
C TYR A 13 -13.01 14.39 9.79
N VAL A 14 -12.54 14.51 11.03
CA VAL A 14 -11.32 13.83 11.50
C VAL A 14 -11.49 12.31 11.48
N ILE A 15 -12.64 11.78 11.92
CA ILE A 15 -12.93 10.34 11.86
C ILE A 15 -12.93 9.84 10.41
N MET A 16 -13.57 10.57 9.49
CA MET A 16 -13.61 10.20 8.08
C MET A 16 -12.21 10.19 7.45
N LEU A 17 -11.35 11.16 7.79
CA LEU A 17 -9.95 11.17 7.37
C LEU A 17 -9.17 9.95 7.90
N PHE A 18 -9.41 9.58 9.16
CA PHE A 18 -8.77 8.42 9.77
C PHE A 18 -9.19 7.12 9.07
N ILE A 19 -10.49 6.94 8.81
CA ILE A 19 -11.03 5.79 8.08
C ILE A 19 -10.46 5.74 6.66
N TYR A 20 -10.41 6.89 5.95
CA TYR A 20 -9.83 6.94 4.61
C TYR A 20 -8.36 6.54 4.60
N SER A 21 -7.59 7.01 5.59
CA SER A 21 -6.17 6.64 5.74
C SER A 21 -6.00 5.15 5.97
N LEU A 22 -6.82 4.54 6.84
CA LEU A 22 -6.83 3.09 7.06
C LEU A 22 -7.18 2.32 5.79
N PHE A 23 -8.18 2.77 5.03
CA PHE A 23 -8.58 2.13 3.78
C PHE A 23 -7.50 2.22 2.69
N VAL A 24 -6.79 3.36 2.61
CA VAL A 24 -5.65 3.53 1.70
C VAL A 24 -4.49 2.62 2.10
N ILE A 25 -4.19 2.50 3.40
CA ILE A 25 -3.13 1.62 3.90
C ILE A 25 -3.47 0.16 3.60
N GLU A 26 -4.70 -0.29 3.86
CA GLU A 26 -5.09 -1.65 3.47
C GLU A 26 -5.05 -1.84 1.97
N SER A 27 -5.59 -0.92 1.16
CA SER A 27 -5.62 -1.08 -0.30
C SER A 27 -4.22 -1.10 -0.94
N PHE A 28 -3.30 -0.25 -0.47
CA PHE A 28 -1.90 -0.27 -0.93
C PHE A 28 -1.14 -1.46 -0.38
N GLY A 29 -1.30 -1.77 0.91
CA GLY A 29 -0.65 -2.91 1.56
C GLY A 29 -1.08 -4.24 0.94
N HIS A 30 -2.37 -4.44 0.70
CA HIS A 30 -2.89 -5.67 0.08
C HIS A 30 -2.53 -5.78 -1.40
N ARG A 31 -2.53 -4.69 -2.18
CA ARG A 31 -2.06 -4.74 -3.57
C ARG A 31 -0.57 -5.00 -3.67
N PHE A 32 0.23 -4.38 -2.80
CA PHE A 32 1.67 -4.64 -2.72
C PHE A 32 1.94 -6.10 -2.32
N LEU A 33 1.24 -6.62 -1.31
CA LEU A 33 1.37 -8.02 -0.88
C LEU A 33 0.85 -9.02 -1.91
N ILE A 34 -0.26 -8.76 -2.61
CA ILE A 34 -0.84 -9.74 -3.55
C ILE A 34 -0.04 -9.79 -4.87
N TYR A 35 0.45 -8.66 -5.38
CA TYR A 35 1.16 -8.65 -6.67
C TYR A 35 2.65 -8.94 -6.59
N ASN A 36 3.28 -8.74 -5.42
CA ASN A 36 4.71 -9.02 -5.26
C ASN A 36 5.00 -10.33 -4.53
N ASN A 37 3.99 -11.08 -4.07
CA ASN A 37 4.22 -12.35 -3.38
C ASN A 37 4.93 -13.37 -4.29
N CYS A 38 6.23 -13.52 -4.08
CA CYS A 38 7.06 -14.53 -4.71
C CYS A 38 7.58 -15.49 -3.63
N LYS A 39 7.83 -16.74 -4.00
CA LYS A 39 8.57 -17.70 -3.14
C LYS A 39 10.00 -17.89 -3.62
N ASN A 40 10.20 -17.84 -4.93
CA ASN A 40 11.48 -18.01 -5.61
C ASN A 40 11.61 -16.97 -6.73
N ASP A 41 12.85 -16.71 -7.15
CA ASP A 41 13.17 -15.71 -8.20
C ASP A 41 12.43 -15.94 -9.52
N THR A 42 12.15 -17.21 -9.87
CA THR A 42 11.44 -17.59 -11.10
C THR A 42 9.98 -17.14 -11.15
N GLU A 43 9.39 -16.79 -10.01
CA GLU A 43 8.01 -16.29 -9.91
C GLU A 43 7.93 -14.79 -10.20
N CYS A 44 9.08 -14.10 -10.22
CA CYS A 44 9.12 -12.67 -10.51
C CYS A 44 9.10 -12.41 -12.02
N PRO A 45 8.27 -11.46 -12.49
CA PRO A 45 8.30 -11.04 -13.88
C PRO A 45 9.66 -10.39 -14.20
N ASN A 46 10.23 -10.73 -15.37
CA ASN A 46 11.48 -10.15 -15.87
C ASN A 46 11.24 -8.77 -16.51
N ASP A 47 10.50 -7.90 -15.82
CA ASP A 47 10.24 -6.52 -16.26
C ASP A 47 11.33 -5.55 -15.75
N CYS A 48 12.52 -6.06 -15.44
CA CYS A 48 13.66 -5.28 -14.96
C CYS A 48 14.50 -4.68 -16.11
N GLY A 49 15.33 -3.69 -15.79
CA GLY A 49 16.20 -3.04 -16.77
C GLY A 49 17.25 -4.00 -17.38
N PRO A 50 17.93 -3.60 -18.47
CA PRO A 50 18.85 -4.46 -19.23
C PRO A 50 20.07 -5.00 -18.45
N HIS A 51 20.29 -4.55 -17.21
CA HIS A 51 21.36 -4.98 -16.31
C HIS A 51 20.86 -5.50 -14.97
N GLU A 52 19.54 -5.57 -14.77
CA GLU A 52 18.94 -5.95 -13.51
C GLU A 52 18.33 -7.35 -13.60
N GLN A 53 18.37 -8.09 -12.50
CA GLN A 53 17.70 -9.37 -12.36
C GLN A 53 16.55 -9.25 -11.37
N ALA A 54 15.38 -9.79 -11.75
CA ALA A 54 14.25 -9.90 -10.84
C ALA A 54 14.56 -10.95 -9.76
N LYS A 55 14.60 -10.54 -8.50
CA LYS A 55 14.85 -11.41 -7.34
C LYS A 55 13.69 -11.37 -6.37
N CYS A 56 13.44 -12.51 -5.77
CA CYS A 56 12.48 -12.64 -4.69
C CYS A 56 13.15 -12.41 -3.34
N ILE A 57 12.84 -11.29 -2.69
CA ILE A 57 13.38 -10.92 -1.39
C ILE A 57 12.21 -10.68 -0.44
N LEU A 58 12.16 -11.41 0.68
CA LEU A 58 11.10 -11.25 1.69
C LEU A 58 9.67 -11.35 1.11
N TYR A 59 9.46 -12.30 0.19
CA TYR A 59 8.19 -12.48 -0.53
C TYR A 59 7.76 -11.27 -1.35
N ALA A 60 8.72 -10.47 -1.82
CA ALA A 60 8.49 -9.37 -2.75
C ALA A 60 9.51 -9.44 -3.91
N CYS A 61 9.05 -9.19 -5.13
CA CYS A 61 9.94 -9.07 -6.29
C CYS A 61 10.64 -7.72 -6.32
N TYR A 62 11.96 -7.74 -6.48
CA TYR A 62 12.81 -6.56 -6.62
C TYR A 62 13.72 -6.71 -7.83
N CYS A 63 13.99 -5.62 -8.53
CA CYS A 63 15.06 -5.56 -9.51
C CYS A 63 16.38 -5.24 -8.80
N VAL A 64 17.40 -6.07 -9.03
CA VAL A 64 18.71 -5.95 -8.40
C VAL A 64 19.77 -5.96 -9.50
N GLU A 65 20.69 -4.98 -9.49
CA GLU A 65 21.86 -4.91 -10.37
C GLU A 65 22.86 -6.07 -10.13
#